data_AF-A0A7Y5Z8N6-F1
#
_entry.id   AF-A0A7Y5Z8N6-F1
#
_cell.length_a   1.000
_cell.length_b   1.000
_cell.length_c   1.000
_cell.angle_alpha   90.00
_cell.angle_beta   90.00
_cell.angle_gamma   90.00
#
_symmetry.space_group_name_H-M   'P 1'
#
loop_
_entity.id
_entity.type
_entity.pdbx_description
1 polymer ?
#
loop_
_entity_poly.entity_id
_entity_poly.type
_entity_poly.pdbx_seq_one_letter_code
_entity_poly.pdbx_strand_id
1 'polypeptide(L)'
;MSAVRNDFQTVIATLGELHAVLERLRGEFVHGIETPADYERATDLLDELTDGRELSKVEEKILVELEDEILAYQRDSDQFRESTAAFEATCTPVQLIRDLMETLGLTGSDLPEIGDKTAVSKVLSGDRPISHKMAYALAQRFAMEPGAFLSAAPAKPTPIETARPTARKPAKYSVRNEPLVAHLATEAGTDEYKVAASRKRKPTGKDPAKG
;
A
#
# COMPACT_ATOMS: atom_id res chain seq x y z
N MET A 1 13.61 35.70 43.99
CA MET A 1 12.59 34.99 43.17
C MET A 1 13.02 34.78 41.71
N SER A 2 14.02 35.48 41.16
CA SER A 2 14.46 35.29 39.77
C SER A 2 15.37 34.07 39.55
N ALA A 3 16.30 33.77 40.47
CA ALA A 3 17.23 32.64 40.34
C ALA A 3 16.50 31.29 40.21
N VAL A 4 15.60 30.99 41.15
CA VAL A 4 14.78 29.76 41.14
C VAL A 4 13.96 29.61 39.85
N ARG A 5 13.41 30.71 39.31
CA ARG A 5 12.68 30.66 38.03
C ARG A 5 13.62 30.35 36.85
N ASN A 6 14.85 30.84 36.89
CA ASN A 6 15.86 30.57 35.87
C ASN A 6 16.31 29.10 35.90
N ASP A 7 16.42 28.52 37.10
CA ASP A 7 16.76 27.12 37.30
C ASP A 7 15.66 26.19 36.73
N PHE A 8 14.39 26.49 36.98
CA PHE A 8 13.28 25.73 36.40
C PHE A 8 13.22 25.81 34.87
N GLN A 9 13.48 26.98 34.28
CA GLN A 9 13.53 27.12 32.82
C GLN A 9 14.68 26.33 32.20
N THR A 10 15.82 26.28 32.89
CA THR A 10 16.98 25.47 32.48
C THR A 10 16.63 23.98 32.50
N VAL A 11 15.98 23.49 33.56
CA VAL A 11 15.54 22.08 33.63
C VAL A 11 14.57 21.74 32.50
N ILE A 12 13.57 22.60 32.23
CA ILE A 12 12.61 22.39 31.13
C ILE A 12 13.34 22.33 29.78
N ALA A 13 14.31 23.23 29.54
CA ALA A 13 15.09 23.23 28.31
C ALA A 13 15.90 21.94 28.15
N THR A 14 16.64 21.52 29.19
CA THR A 14 17.44 20.29 29.15
C THR A 14 16.58 19.03 28.97
N LEU A 15 15.37 19.00 29.56
CA LEU A 15 14.44 17.90 29.37
C LEU A 15 13.90 17.85 27.93
N GLY A 16 13.64 19.03 27.33
CA GLY A 16 13.26 19.14 25.93
C GLY A 16 14.37 18.66 24.98
N GLU A 17 15.62 19.01 25.25
CA GLU A 17 16.79 18.54 24.49
C GLU A 17 16.94 17.02 24.60
N LEU A 18 16.84 16.46 25.80
CA LEU A 18 16.88 15.01 26.02
C LEU A 18 15.76 14.30 25.24
N HIS A 19 14.53 14.83 25.29
CA HIS A 19 13.42 14.26 24.54
C HIS A 19 13.68 14.28 23.03
N ALA A 20 14.20 15.39 22.48
CA ALA A 20 14.54 15.46 21.06
C ALA A 20 15.62 14.43 20.65
N VAL A 21 16.61 14.20 21.51
CA VAL A 21 17.63 13.15 21.27
C VAL A 21 17.00 11.76 21.30
N LEU A 22 16.10 11.49 22.25
CA LEU A 22 15.39 10.21 22.33
C LEU A 22 14.50 9.97 21.10
N GLU A 23 13.79 10.99 20.61
CA GLU A 23 12.98 10.87 19.38
C GLU A 23 13.86 10.62 18.15
N ARG A 24 15.03 11.27 18.06
CA ARG A 24 15.98 11.01 16.98
C ARG A 24 16.51 9.57 17.02
N LEU A 25 16.90 9.10 18.21
CA LEU A 25 17.35 7.72 18.40
C LEU A 25 16.22 6.73 18.07
N ARG A 26 14.97 6.99 18.52
CA ARG A 26 13.83 6.16 18.11
C ARG A 26 13.72 6.07 16.59
N GLY A 27 13.88 7.19 15.88
CA GLY A 27 13.84 7.17 14.43
C GLY A 27 14.96 6.38 13.74
N GLU A 28 16.11 6.22 14.37
CA GLU A 28 17.22 5.41 13.82
C GLU A 28 17.04 3.90 14.08
N PHE A 29 16.38 3.54 15.17
CA PHE A 29 16.20 2.14 15.57
C PHE A 29 14.85 1.54 15.17
N VAL A 30 13.83 2.37 14.99
CA VAL A 30 12.46 1.94 14.68
C VAL A 30 12.11 2.22 13.23
N HIS A 31 12.53 3.36 12.68
CA HIS A 31 12.22 3.73 11.29
C HIS A 31 13.39 3.43 10.35
N GLY A 32 13.09 3.26 9.06
CA GLY A 32 14.12 3.16 8.03
C GLY A 32 14.80 1.79 7.95
N ILE A 33 14.03 0.72 8.10
CA ILE A 33 14.50 -0.64 7.81
C ILE A 33 14.64 -0.78 6.30
N GLU A 34 15.85 -0.52 5.78
CA GLU A 34 16.13 -0.57 4.33
C GLU A 34 17.07 -1.71 3.96
N THR A 35 17.89 -2.17 4.89
CA THR A 35 18.88 -3.22 4.66
C THR A 35 18.58 -4.48 5.48
N PRO A 36 19.08 -5.66 5.07
CA PRO A 36 18.96 -6.88 5.86
C PRO A 36 19.53 -6.76 7.27
N ALA A 37 20.59 -5.97 7.45
CA ALA A 37 21.17 -5.73 8.77
C ALA A 37 20.27 -4.85 9.65
N ASP A 38 19.48 -3.95 9.06
CA ASP A 38 18.48 -3.16 9.80
C ASP A 38 17.32 -4.05 10.22
N TYR A 39 16.91 -4.95 9.33
CA TYR A 39 15.86 -5.94 9.60
C TYR A 39 16.24 -6.90 10.73
N GLU A 40 17.48 -7.40 10.76
CA GLU A 40 17.96 -8.23 11.87
C GLU A 40 17.92 -7.47 13.20
N ARG A 41 18.43 -6.24 13.25
CA ARG A 41 18.37 -5.41 14.47
C ARG A 41 16.94 -5.12 14.91
N ALA A 42 16.05 -4.84 13.97
CA ALA A 42 14.64 -4.61 14.25
C ALA A 42 13.97 -5.87 14.80
N THR A 43 14.32 -7.04 14.28
CA THR A 43 13.82 -8.34 14.77
C THR A 43 14.34 -8.64 16.17
N ASP A 44 15.63 -8.39 16.46
CA ASP A 44 16.19 -8.54 17.81
C ASP A 44 15.46 -7.64 18.83
N LEU A 45 15.12 -6.40 18.43
CA LEU A 45 14.35 -5.49 19.27
C LEU A 45 12.90 -5.95 19.45
N LEU A 46 12.27 -6.51 18.41
CA LEU A 46 10.93 -7.10 18.48
C LEU A 46 10.91 -8.25 19.49
N ASP A 47 11.91 -9.15 19.45
CA ASP A 47 12.05 -10.26 20.39
C ASP A 47 12.19 -9.76 21.83
N GLU A 48 13.02 -8.74 22.05
CA GLU A 48 13.16 -8.11 23.38
C GLU A 48 11.83 -7.50 23.84
N LEU A 49 11.10 -6.77 22.98
CA LEU A 49 9.82 -6.15 23.35
C LEU A 49 8.67 -7.17 23.53
N THR A 50 8.84 -8.40 23.06
CA THR A 50 7.82 -9.47 23.13
C THR A 50 8.23 -10.63 24.05
N ASP A 51 9.23 -10.42 24.92
CA ASP A 51 9.77 -11.38 25.90
C ASP A 51 8.76 -11.83 26.98
N GLY A 52 7.55 -11.24 27.02
CA GLY A 52 6.49 -11.54 27.96
C GLY A 52 6.47 -10.67 29.21
N ARG A 53 7.34 -9.66 29.33
CA ARG A 53 7.26 -8.65 30.40
C ARG A 53 6.15 -7.64 30.15
N GLU A 54 5.76 -6.93 31.21
CA GLU A 54 4.82 -5.82 31.08
C GLU A 54 5.53 -4.61 30.45
N LEU A 55 4.98 -4.13 29.33
CA LEU A 55 5.52 -2.98 28.60
C LEU A 55 5.01 -1.67 29.20
N SER A 56 5.89 -0.67 29.25
CA SER A 56 5.48 0.71 29.47
C SER A 56 4.69 1.26 28.26
N LYS A 57 3.96 2.37 28.45
CA LYS A 57 3.24 3.03 27.36
C LYS A 57 4.12 3.51 26.21
N VAL A 58 5.40 3.76 26.48
CA VAL A 58 6.36 4.14 25.44
C VAL A 58 6.80 2.91 24.66
N GLU A 59 7.08 1.80 25.34
CA GLU A 59 7.46 0.53 24.71
C GLU A 59 6.31 -0.06 23.89
N GLU A 60 5.06 -0.01 24.39
CA GLU A 60 3.88 -0.40 23.61
C GLU A 60 3.80 0.37 22.29
N LYS A 61 4.05 1.69 22.33
CA LYS A 61 4.05 2.53 21.13
C LYS A 61 5.18 2.15 20.18
N ILE A 62 6.39 1.93 20.71
CA ILE A 62 7.56 1.51 19.91
C ILE A 62 7.28 0.17 19.24
N LEU A 63 6.70 -0.80 19.94
CA LEU A 63 6.36 -2.11 19.41
C LEU A 63 5.46 -1.99 18.18
N VAL A 64 4.38 -1.21 18.28
CA VAL A 64 3.45 -0.99 17.15
C VAL A 64 4.15 -0.34 15.97
N GLU A 65 4.94 0.72 16.19
CA GLU A 65 5.69 1.40 15.12
C GLU A 65 6.72 0.46 14.46
N LEU A 66 7.39 -0.38 15.26
CA LEU A 66 8.40 -1.34 14.79
C LEU A 66 7.77 -2.45 13.95
N GLU A 67 6.64 -3.00 14.38
CA GLU A 67 5.89 -4.01 13.64
C GLU A 67 5.48 -3.50 12.24
N ASP A 68 4.97 -2.26 12.17
CA ASP A 68 4.57 -1.64 10.90
C ASP A 68 5.76 -1.49 9.93
N GLU A 69 6.93 -1.07 10.43
CA GLU A 69 8.15 -0.89 9.62
C GLU A 69 8.75 -2.24 9.17
N ILE A 70 8.77 -3.24 10.05
CA ILE A 70 9.20 -4.61 9.72
C ILE A 70 8.31 -5.19 8.61
N LEU A 71 6.99 -5.04 8.74
CA LEU A 71 6.04 -5.50 7.73
C LEU A 71 6.20 -4.76 6.40
N ALA A 72 6.45 -3.45 6.44
CA ALA A 72 6.72 -2.66 5.23
C ALA A 72 7.97 -3.17 4.51
N TYR A 73 9.06 -3.40 5.23
CA TYR A 73 10.29 -3.96 4.66
C TYR A 73 10.06 -5.36 4.06
N GLN A 74 9.39 -6.27 4.78
CA GLN A 74 9.11 -7.62 4.28
C GLN A 74 8.27 -7.61 2.99
N ARG A 75 7.30 -6.69 2.90
CA ARG A 75 6.46 -6.55 1.71
C ARG A 75 7.24 -6.07 0.49
N ASP A 76 8.13 -5.11 0.67
CA ASP A 76 8.77 -4.40 -0.42
C ASP A 76 10.17 -4.97 -0.77
N SER A 77 10.74 -5.82 0.10
CA SER A 77 12.07 -6.43 -0.08
C SER A 77 12.06 -7.62 -1.04
N ASP A 78 13.05 -7.64 -1.93
CA ASP A 78 13.28 -8.73 -2.88
C ASP A 78 13.58 -10.07 -2.18
N GLN A 79 14.12 -10.04 -0.95
CA GLN A 79 14.45 -11.22 -0.16
C GLN A 79 13.23 -12.10 0.12
N PHE A 80 12.06 -11.49 0.35
CA PHE A 80 10.83 -12.19 0.70
C PHE A 80 9.92 -12.43 -0.50
N ARG A 81 10.28 -11.88 -1.67
CA ARG A 81 9.38 -11.83 -2.84
C ARG A 81 8.98 -13.22 -3.34
N GLU A 82 9.93 -14.17 -3.35
CA GLU A 82 9.65 -15.56 -3.76
C GLU A 82 8.80 -16.30 -2.72
N SER A 83 9.11 -16.15 -1.43
CA SER A 83 8.32 -16.76 -0.35
C SER A 83 6.90 -16.19 -0.29
N THR A 84 6.75 -14.88 -0.45
CA THR A 84 5.44 -14.21 -0.49
C THR A 84 4.65 -14.68 -1.69
N ALA A 85 5.26 -14.76 -2.88
CA ALA A 85 4.59 -15.30 -4.06
C ALA A 85 4.17 -16.77 -3.89
N ALA A 86 5.00 -17.60 -3.27
CA ALA A 86 4.67 -18.99 -2.97
C ALA A 86 3.52 -19.09 -1.95
N PHE A 87 3.55 -18.27 -0.91
CA PHE A 87 2.48 -18.19 0.09
C PHE A 87 1.15 -17.73 -0.53
N GLU A 88 1.16 -16.63 -1.29
CA GLU A 88 -0.03 -16.14 -2.02
C GLU A 88 -0.59 -17.17 -2.99
N ALA A 89 0.28 -17.93 -3.67
CA ALA A 89 -0.15 -19.01 -4.56
C ALA A 89 -0.86 -20.15 -3.80
N THR A 90 -0.53 -20.37 -2.52
CA THR A 90 -1.23 -21.33 -1.66
C THR A 90 -2.48 -20.75 -1.01
N CYS A 91 -2.51 -19.46 -0.68
CA CYS A 91 -3.64 -18.76 -0.06
C CYS A 91 -4.77 -18.44 -1.05
N THR A 92 -5.29 -19.48 -1.70
CA THR A 92 -6.44 -19.35 -2.59
C THR A 92 -7.75 -19.56 -1.83
N PRO A 93 -8.87 -18.97 -2.30
CA PRO A 93 -10.21 -19.27 -1.76
C PRO A 93 -10.55 -20.77 -1.74
N VAL A 94 -10.04 -21.52 -2.70
CA VAL A 94 -10.23 -22.97 -2.77
C VAL A 94 -9.45 -23.67 -1.65
N GLN A 95 -8.22 -23.25 -1.40
CA GLN A 95 -7.42 -23.77 -0.30
C GLN A 95 -8.07 -23.44 1.05
N LEU A 96 -8.57 -22.22 1.24
CA LEU A 96 -9.31 -21.84 2.44
C LEU A 96 -10.50 -22.78 2.70
N ILE A 97 -11.28 -23.11 1.67
CA ILE A 97 -12.40 -24.06 1.82
C ILE A 97 -11.88 -25.45 2.23
N ARG A 98 -10.77 -25.92 1.65
CA ARG A 98 -10.17 -27.21 2.04
C ARG A 98 -9.72 -27.19 3.50
N ASP A 99 -9.07 -26.13 3.95
CA ASP A 99 -8.59 -25.99 5.32
C ASP A 99 -9.76 -25.95 6.32
N LEU A 100 -10.85 -25.25 5.98
CA LEU A 100 -12.09 -25.25 6.76
C LEU A 100 -12.73 -26.64 6.82
N MET A 101 -12.74 -27.37 5.69
CA MET A 101 -13.26 -28.73 5.65
C MET A 101 -12.43 -29.67 6.52
N GLU A 102 -11.10 -29.56 6.47
CA GLU A 102 -10.20 -30.36 7.30
C GLU A 102 -10.36 -30.03 8.79
N THR A 103 -10.29 -28.75 9.15
CA THR A 103 -10.35 -28.28 10.54
C THR A 103 -11.68 -28.61 11.21
N LEU A 104 -12.79 -28.57 10.45
CA LEU A 104 -14.15 -28.81 10.96
C LEU A 104 -14.67 -30.21 10.65
N GLY A 105 -13.88 -31.07 9.99
CA GLY A 105 -14.28 -32.43 9.60
C GLY A 105 -15.45 -32.50 8.61
N LEU A 106 -15.60 -31.49 7.74
CA LEU A 106 -16.69 -31.40 6.77
C LEU A 106 -16.37 -32.19 5.50
N THR A 107 -17.38 -32.84 4.94
CA THR A 107 -17.29 -33.49 3.64
C THR A 107 -17.86 -32.60 2.54
N GLY A 108 -17.64 -32.97 1.27
CA GLY A 108 -18.20 -32.24 0.14
C GLY A 108 -19.74 -32.23 0.07
N SER A 109 -20.43 -33.04 0.89
CA SER A 109 -21.89 -32.98 1.02
C SER A 109 -22.35 -31.95 2.05
N ASP A 110 -21.44 -31.48 2.91
CA ASP A 110 -21.74 -30.64 4.06
C ASP A 110 -21.55 -29.15 3.75
N LEU A 111 -21.48 -28.77 2.47
CA LEU A 111 -21.34 -27.38 1.98
C LEU A 111 -22.50 -26.98 1.04
N PRO A 112 -23.75 -26.91 1.54
CA PRO A 112 -24.92 -26.53 0.73
C PRO A 112 -24.83 -25.12 0.16
N GLU A 113 -23.96 -24.26 0.69
CA GLU A 113 -23.70 -22.90 0.20
C GLU A 113 -23.12 -22.90 -1.21
N ILE A 114 -22.39 -23.97 -1.56
CA ILE A 114 -21.75 -24.17 -2.86
C ILE A 114 -22.67 -24.96 -3.80
N GLY A 115 -23.38 -25.96 -3.25
CA GLY A 115 -24.35 -26.80 -3.95
C GLY A 115 -24.29 -28.25 -3.52
N ASP A 116 -24.65 -29.16 -4.44
CA ASP A 116 -24.50 -30.60 -4.22
C ASP A 116 -23.01 -31.03 -4.22
N LYS A 117 -22.75 -32.29 -3.85
CA LYS A 117 -21.40 -32.88 -3.81
C LYS A 117 -20.64 -32.73 -5.13
N THR A 118 -21.33 -32.74 -6.27
CA THR A 118 -20.71 -32.57 -7.59
C THR A 118 -20.28 -31.13 -7.82
N ALA A 119 -21.13 -30.16 -7.45
CA ALA A 119 -20.81 -28.74 -7.49
C ALA A 119 -19.62 -28.41 -6.57
N VAL A 120 -19.59 -28.99 -5.36
CA VAL A 120 -18.48 -28.81 -4.42
C VAL A 120 -17.18 -29.36 -4.99
N SER A 121 -17.20 -30.58 -5.54
CA SER A 121 -16.02 -31.18 -6.17
C SER A 121 -15.45 -30.31 -7.31
N LYS A 122 -16.31 -29.77 -8.17
CA LYS A 122 -15.90 -28.88 -9.27
C LYS A 122 -15.29 -27.58 -8.78
N VAL A 123 -15.79 -27.01 -7.68
CA VAL A 123 -15.20 -25.81 -7.07
C VAL A 123 -13.84 -26.13 -6.44
N LEU A 124 -13.75 -27.23 -5.70
CA LEU A 124 -12.50 -27.66 -5.06
C LEU A 124 -11.40 -28.05 -6.06
N SER A 125 -11.79 -28.44 -7.27
CA SER A 125 -10.87 -28.77 -8.37
C SER A 125 -10.51 -27.55 -9.23
N GLY A 126 -11.18 -26.41 -9.04
CA GLY A 126 -10.98 -25.20 -9.85
C GLY A 126 -11.78 -25.14 -11.16
N ASP A 127 -12.48 -26.22 -11.53
CA ASP A 127 -13.32 -26.28 -12.74
C ASP A 127 -14.53 -25.33 -12.68
N ARG A 128 -14.92 -24.90 -11.48
CA ARG A 128 -16.01 -23.94 -11.27
C ARG A 128 -15.55 -22.80 -10.34
N PRO A 129 -15.68 -21.53 -10.76
CA PRO A 129 -15.35 -20.40 -9.90
C PRO A 129 -16.37 -20.23 -8.77
N ILE A 130 -15.92 -19.68 -7.65
CA ILE A 130 -16.79 -19.28 -6.53
C ILE A 130 -17.51 -18.00 -6.93
N SER A 131 -18.85 -18.04 -6.95
CA SER A 131 -19.65 -16.84 -7.21
C SER A 131 -19.78 -15.96 -5.95
N HIS A 132 -20.07 -14.66 -6.12
CA HIS A 132 -20.36 -13.76 -5.00
C HIS A 132 -21.45 -14.28 -4.05
N LYS A 133 -22.49 -14.93 -4.60
CA LYS A 133 -23.56 -15.53 -3.79
C LYS A 133 -23.04 -16.65 -2.90
N MET A 134 -22.16 -17.50 -3.43
CA MET A 134 -21.55 -18.60 -2.66
C MET A 134 -20.59 -18.04 -1.61
N ALA A 135 -19.74 -17.08 -1.99
CA ALA A 135 -18.81 -16.41 -1.07
C ALA A 135 -19.55 -15.80 0.13
N TYR A 136 -20.66 -15.10 -0.12
CA TYR A 136 -21.46 -14.49 0.95
C TYR A 136 -22.16 -15.53 1.84
N ALA A 137 -22.59 -16.66 1.28
CA ALA A 137 -23.19 -17.75 2.06
C ALA A 137 -22.15 -18.46 2.94
N LEU A 138 -20.96 -18.73 2.39
CA LEU A 138 -19.82 -19.31 3.14
C LEU A 138 -19.36 -18.38 4.26
N ALA A 139 -19.19 -17.09 3.96
CA ALA A 139 -18.83 -16.05 4.92
C ALA A 139 -19.80 -16.00 6.11
N GLN A 140 -21.11 -16.02 5.85
CA GLN A 140 -22.11 -16.06 6.93
C GLN A 140 -22.01 -17.31 7.79
N ARG A 141 -21.79 -18.48 7.18
CA ARG A 141 -21.69 -19.74 7.94
C ARG A 141 -20.45 -19.81 8.82
N PHE A 142 -19.31 -19.37 8.29
CA PHE A 142 -18.02 -19.44 8.99
C PHE A 142 -17.69 -18.17 9.79
N ALA A 143 -18.59 -17.19 9.82
CA ALA A 143 -18.38 -15.89 10.45
C ALA A 143 -17.08 -15.20 9.96
N MET A 144 -16.87 -15.21 8.65
CA MET A 144 -15.70 -14.62 7.98
C MET A 144 -16.11 -13.50 7.02
N GLU A 145 -15.15 -12.71 6.57
CA GLU A 145 -15.37 -11.71 5.52
C GLU A 145 -15.60 -12.37 4.14
N PRO A 146 -16.59 -11.92 3.34
CA PRO A 146 -16.85 -12.48 2.01
C PRO A 146 -15.65 -12.39 1.06
N GLY A 147 -14.77 -11.40 1.26
CA GLY A 147 -13.56 -11.22 0.47
C GLY A 147 -12.61 -12.41 0.52
N ALA A 148 -12.58 -13.17 1.62
CA ALA A 148 -11.72 -14.34 1.79
C ALA A 148 -12.05 -15.48 0.80
N PHE A 149 -13.29 -15.54 0.31
CA PHE A 149 -13.76 -16.56 -0.63
C PHE A 149 -13.76 -16.10 -2.09
N LEU A 150 -13.31 -14.86 -2.35
CA LEU A 150 -13.22 -14.31 -3.70
C LEU A 150 -11.78 -14.41 -4.17
N SER A 151 -11.58 -14.89 -5.40
CA SER A 151 -10.25 -14.86 -6.00
C SER A 151 -9.92 -13.41 -6.30
N ALA A 152 -8.80 -12.92 -5.76
CA ALA A 152 -8.19 -11.69 -6.23
C ALA A 152 -7.83 -11.91 -7.70
N ALA A 153 -8.71 -11.50 -8.61
CA ALA A 153 -8.37 -11.46 -10.01
C ALA A 153 -7.10 -10.59 -10.13
N PRO A 154 -6.09 -11.00 -10.92
CA PRO A 154 -5.00 -10.09 -11.23
C PRO A 154 -5.65 -8.86 -11.85
N ALA A 155 -5.49 -7.70 -11.22
CA ALA A 155 -5.93 -6.45 -11.77
C ALA A 155 -5.27 -6.31 -13.15
N LYS A 156 -6.03 -6.62 -14.21
CA LYS A 156 -5.63 -6.26 -15.57
C LYS A 156 -5.38 -4.75 -15.53
N PRO A 157 -4.22 -4.27 -16.00
CA PRO A 157 -4.03 -2.84 -16.19
C PRO A 157 -5.06 -2.39 -17.23
N THR A 158 -6.15 -1.79 -16.77
CA THR A 158 -7.08 -1.08 -17.63
C THR A 158 -6.32 0.10 -18.23
N PRO A 159 -6.16 0.19 -19.56
CA PRO A 159 -5.79 1.45 -20.17
C PRO A 159 -6.88 2.45 -19.79
N ILE A 160 -6.48 3.57 -19.20
CA ILE A 160 -7.35 4.72 -19.00
C ILE A 160 -7.76 5.21 -20.40
N GLU A 161 -8.88 4.70 -20.90
CA GLU A 161 -9.54 5.24 -22.08
C GLU A 161 -10.19 6.55 -21.64
N THR A 162 -9.54 7.65 -22.00
CA THR A 162 -10.05 9.01 -21.80
C THR A 162 -11.28 9.19 -22.69
N ALA A 163 -12.44 8.79 -22.20
CA ALA A 163 -13.72 9.11 -22.81
C ALA A 163 -13.99 10.61 -22.63
N ARG A 164 -13.70 11.36 -23.68
CA ARG A 164 -14.04 12.77 -23.87
C ARG A 164 -15.58 12.91 -23.83
N PRO A 165 -16.19 13.67 -22.89
CA PRO A 165 -17.63 13.89 -22.93
C PRO A 165 -17.97 14.84 -24.07
N THR A 166 -18.90 14.42 -24.91
CA THR A 166 -19.51 15.19 -25.98
C THR A 166 -20.26 16.41 -25.45
N ALA A 167 -20.03 17.56 -26.10
CA ALA A 167 -20.61 18.86 -25.79
C ALA A 167 -22.15 18.85 -25.62
N ARG A 168 -22.63 19.43 -24.51
CA ARG A 168 -24.02 19.87 -24.35
C ARG A 168 -24.05 21.37 -24.02
N LYS A 169 -24.99 22.08 -24.66
CA LYS A 169 -25.11 23.55 -24.76
C LYS A 169 -25.18 24.24 -23.38
N PRO A 170 -24.57 25.43 -23.20
CA PRO A 170 -24.60 26.13 -21.93
C PRO A 170 -25.95 26.81 -21.67
N ALA A 171 -26.50 26.56 -20.48
CA ALA A 171 -27.63 27.29 -19.92
C ALA A 171 -27.18 28.69 -19.45
N LYS A 172 -28.02 29.69 -19.74
CA LYS A 172 -27.77 31.11 -19.43
C LYS A 172 -27.95 31.35 -17.94
N TYR A 173 -26.89 31.81 -17.26
CA TYR A 173 -27.01 32.52 -16.00
C TYR A 173 -26.35 33.89 -16.13
N SER A 174 -27.18 34.92 -15.92
CA SER A 174 -26.78 36.31 -15.86
C SER A 174 -26.28 36.62 -14.45
N VAL A 175 -25.05 37.11 -14.33
CA VAL A 175 -24.62 37.85 -13.15
C VAL A 175 -24.12 39.20 -13.65
N ARG A 176 -24.92 40.23 -13.34
CA ARG A 176 -24.53 41.63 -13.44
C ARG A 176 -23.32 41.87 -12.54
N ASN A 177 -22.32 42.58 -13.05
CA ASN A 177 -21.63 43.65 -12.34
C ASN A 177 -20.89 44.50 -13.39
N GLU A 178 -21.28 45.77 -13.48
CA GLU A 178 -20.62 46.78 -14.32
C GLU A 178 -19.38 47.38 -13.62
N PRO A 179 -18.50 48.07 -14.38
CA PRO A 179 -17.05 48.13 -14.15
C PRO A 179 -16.54 49.53 -13.78
N LEU A 180 -15.28 49.67 -13.35
CA LEU A 180 -14.35 50.69 -13.93
C LEU A 180 -12.88 50.53 -13.48
N VAL A 181 -12.04 50.18 -14.46
CA VAL A 181 -10.72 50.76 -14.87
C VAL A 181 -9.56 50.90 -13.87
N ALA A 182 -8.41 50.35 -14.28
CA ALA A 182 -7.13 51.05 -14.28
C ALA A 182 -6.28 50.62 -15.50
N HIS A 183 -5.56 51.58 -16.06
CA HIS A 183 -4.99 51.61 -17.40
C HIS A 183 -3.67 50.83 -17.59
N LEU A 184 -3.43 50.41 -18.84
CA LEU A 184 -2.14 49.98 -19.38
C LEU A 184 -1.08 51.08 -19.26
N ALA A 185 0.16 50.67 -18.98
CA ALA A 185 1.36 51.38 -19.40
C ALA A 185 2.34 50.38 -20.02
N THR A 186 2.74 50.71 -21.24
CA THR A 186 3.75 50.10 -22.12
C THR A 186 5.16 50.47 -21.64
N GLU A 187 6.16 49.61 -21.92
CA GLU A 187 7.56 49.92 -22.32
C GLU A 187 8.39 48.61 -22.17
N ALA A 188 8.96 48.00 -23.22
CA ALA A 188 10.09 48.36 -24.09
C ALA A 188 11.36 47.53 -23.73
N GLY A 189 12.05 46.98 -24.75
CA GLY A 189 13.43 46.47 -24.66
C GLY A 189 13.58 44.95 -24.84
N THR A 190 14.06 44.51 -26.02
CA THR A 190 15.36 43.83 -26.27
C THR A 190 15.42 42.37 -25.78
N ASP A 191 15.84 41.36 -26.53
CA ASP A 191 16.52 41.26 -27.81
C ASP A 191 16.24 39.89 -28.44
N GLU A 192 16.39 39.87 -29.75
CA GLU A 192 16.38 38.73 -30.64
C GLU A 192 17.51 37.73 -30.35
N TYR A 193 17.24 36.42 -30.38
CA TYR A 193 18.01 35.50 -31.24
C TYR A 193 17.10 34.38 -31.74
N LYS A 194 17.10 34.22 -33.05
CA LYS A 194 16.37 33.20 -33.81
C LYS A 194 17.41 32.38 -34.58
N VAL A 195 16.94 31.28 -35.18
CA VAL A 195 17.55 30.51 -36.31
C VAL A 195 18.51 29.41 -35.86
N ALA A 196 18.47 28.16 -36.32
CA ALA A 196 17.58 27.35 -37.17
C ALA A 196 18.00 25.87 -36.93
N ALA A 197 17.06 24.93 -36.76
CA ALA A 197 16.60 24.00 -37.80
C ALA A 197 17.67 23.51 -38.80
N SER A 198 17.97 22.21 -38.81
CA SER A 198 17.37 21.27 -39.78
C SER A 198 18.04 19.89 -39.87
N ARG A 199 17.17 18.87 -39.77
CA ARG A 199 17.07 17.65 -40.62
C ARG A 199 18.01 16.45 -40.43
N LYS A 200 17.40 15.39 -39.87
CA LYS A 200 17.05 14.09 -40.51
C LYS A 200 18.16 13.33 -41.28
N ARG A 201 18.47 12.10 -40.82
CA ARG A 201 18.17 10.81 -41.52
C ARG A 201 18.72 9.56 -40.79
N LYS A 202 17.80 8.65 -40.44
CA LYS A 202 17.95 7.16 -40.41
C LYS A 202 18.24 6.68 -41.88
N PRO A 203 18.64 5.42 -42.24
CA PRO A 203 18.57 4.18 -41.46
C PRO A 203 19.58 3.02 -41.74
N THR A 204 19.30 1.86 -41.11
CA THR A 204 19.64 0.44 -41.45
C THR A 204 21.12 0.02 -41.39
N GLY A 205 21.54 -1.14 -40.89
CA GLY A 205 20.88 -2.36 -40.39
C GLY A 205 21.86 -3.55 -40.47
N LYS A 206 21.43 -4.71 -39.93
CA LYS A 206 21.92 -6.09 -40.16
C LYS A 206 23.05 -6.70 -39.28
N ASP A 207 22.61 -7.56 -38.36
CA ASP A 207 23.10 -8.95 -38.11
C ASP A 207 23.30 -9.77 -39.42
N PRO A 208 23.91 -10.98 -39.47
CA PRO A 208 24.14 -11.97 -38.39
C PRO A 208 25.48 -12.77 -38.47
N ALA A 209 25.69 -13.72 -37.54
CA ALA A 209 26.18 -15.12 -37.72
C ALA A 209 26.96 -15.59 -36.47
N LYS A 210 26.47 -16.57 -35.71
CA LYS A 210 26.76 -18.03 -35.82
C LYS A 210 28.25 -18.38 -35.94
N GLY A 211 28.74 -19.01 -34.88
CA GLY A 211 30.00 -19.75 -34.78
C GLY A 211 30.06 -20.40 -33.40
#